data_AF-A0A673CDH9-F1
#
_entry.id   AF-A0A673CDH9-F1
#
_cell.length_a   1.000
_cell.length_b   1.000
_cell.length_c   1.000
_cell.angle_alpha   90.00
_cell.angle_beta   90.00
_cell.angle_gamma   90.00
#
_symmetry.space_group_name_H-M   'P 1'
#
loop_
_entity.id
_entity.type
_entity.pdbx_description
1 polymer ?
#
loop_
_entity_poly.entity_id
_entity_poly.type
_entity_poly.pdbx_seq_one_letter_code
_entity_poly.pdbx_strand_id
1 'polypeptide(L)'
;MEYNSLKILSLNINGLNSPAKRGKVMTKLKKEKIQIIFLQETHLSKAEHEKLQKCGYRNSYDSLDKQGNRRGVIILISILTKLLYEKEIQDKEGRYVIVKGNGVGNHIYLVHILLVACKKVLTRNWLKTEPPTKDQWITITEGMYTMENITDKLQLQEAQKDKKWNKWTDYRTQNGRTE
;
A
#
# COMPACT_ATOMS: atom_id res chain seq x y z
N MET A 1 12.53 19.90 -11.56
CA MET A 1 11.12 19.68 -11.16
C MET A 1 11.15 18.67 -10.01
N GLU A 2 10.74 19.05 -8.80
CA GLU A 2 10.65 18.11 -7.67
C GLU A 2 9.64 17.02 -8.00
N TYR A 3 10.12 15.80 -8.23
CA TYR A 3 9.25 14.62 -8.28
C TYR A 3 8.64 14.47 -6.89
N ASN A 4 7.34 14.77 -6.76
CA ASN A 4 6.61 14.54 -5.52
C ASN A 4 6.48 13.01 -5.34
N SER A 5 7.48 12.40 -4.72
CA SER A 5 7.57 10.96 -4.51
C SER A 5 6.45 10.51 -3.59
N LEU A 6 5.67 9.52 -4.01
CA LEU A 6 4.63 8.94 -3.15
C LEU A 6 5.30 8.27 -1.95
N LYS A 7 5.12 8.85 -0.76
CA LYS A 7 5.63 8.25 0.49
C LYS A 7 4.60 7.31 1.08
N ILE A 8 4.99 6.04 1.17
CA ILE A 8 4.18 4.97 1.75
C ILE A 8 4.90 4.43 2.99
N LEU A 9 4.16 4.19 4.07
CA LEU A 9 4.68 3.53 5.27
C LEU A 9 3.81 2.31 5.60
N SER A 10 4.45 1.21 5.98
CA SER A 10 3.79 0.07 6.62
C SER A 10 4.45 -0.17 7.98
N LEU A 11 3.66 -0.24 9.05
CA LEU A 11 4.16 -0.39 10.40
C LEU A 11 3.23 -1.26 11.25
N ASN A 12 3.82 -2.28 11.88
CA ASN A 12 3.17 -2.99 12.98
C ASN A 12 3.39 -2.16 14.26
N ILE A 13 2.31 -1.65 14.86
CA ILE A 13 2.41 -0.76 16.02
C ILE A 13 2.36 -1.52 17.35
N ASN A 14 1.85 -2.75 17.37
CA ASN A 14 1.65 -3.53 18.60
C ASN A 14 0.90 -2.71 19.67
N GLY A 15 -0.32 -2.29 19.33
CA GLY A 15 -1.25 -1.55 20.17
C GLY A 15 -1.13 -0.02 20.09
N LEU A 16 -2.25 0.66 19.82
CA LEU A 16 -2.41 2.13 19.81
C LEU A 16 -3.29 2.66 20.96
N ASN A 17 -3.56 1.84 21.97
CA ASN A 17 -4.48 2.15 23.07
C ASN A 17 -4.02 3.35 23.91
N SER A 18 -2.69 3.55 24.06
CA SER A 18 -2.15 4.71 24.77
C SER A 18 -2.27 6.00 23.95
N PRO A 19 -2.96 7.04 24.46
CA PRO A 19 -3.05 8.34 23.80
C PRO A 19 -1.68 8.99 23.55
N ALA A 20 -0.73 8.81 24.46
CA ALA A 20 0.63 9.33 24.32
C ALA A 20 1.39 8.67 23.17
N LYS A 21 1.29 7.35 23.03
CA LYS A 21 1.89 6.60 21.90
C LYS A 21 1.24 7.03 20.57
N ARG A 22 -0.08 7.16 20.56
CA ARG A 22 -0.87 7.63 19.40
C ARG A 22 -0.43 9.02 18.95
N GLY A 23 -0.30 9.97 19.87
CA GLY A 23 0.16 11.33 19.57
C GLY A 23 1.57 11.36 18.97
N LYS A 24 2.51 10.57 19.52
CA LYS A 24 3.88 10.44 18.98
C LYS A 24 3.89 9.88 17.56
N VAL A 25 3.15 8.79 17.33
CA VAL A 25 3.05 8.17 15.99
C VAL A 25 2.47 9.18 14.99
N MET A 26 1.34 9.81 15.30
CA MET A 26 0.69 10.76 14.39
C MET A 26 1.56 11.98 14.10
N THR A 27 2.29 12.50 15.09
CA THR A 27 3.22 13.62 14.89
C THR A 27 4.35 13.24 13.95
N LYS A 28 4.91 12.04 14.09
CA LYS A 28 5.96 11.52 13.21
C LYS A 28 5.45 11.34 11.77
N LEU A 29 4.25 10.77 11.61
CA LEU A 29 3.63 10.56 10.31
C LEU A 29 3.40 11.88 9.54
N LYS A 30 2.93 12.92 10.26
CA LYS A 30 2.74 14.26 9.70
C LYS A 30 4.06 14.93 9.35
N LYS A 31 5.07 14.84 10.22
CA LYS A 31 6.41 15.40 9.99
C LYS A 31 7.05 14.84 8.71
N GLU A 32 6.92 13.54 8.49
CA GLU A 32 7.47 12.87 7.31
C GLU A 32 6.67 13.09 6.02
N LYS A 33 5.51 13.73 6.11
CA LYS A 33 4.56 13.96 4.99
C LYS A 33 4.15 12.67 4.28
N ILE A 34 3.91 11.59 5.05
CA ILE A 34 3.54 10.28 4.49
C ILE A 34 2.10 10.35 3.94
N GLN A 35 1.92 9.84 2.73
CA GLN A 35 0.66 9.94 1.99
C GLN A 35 -0.23 8.70 2.14
N ILE A 36 0.36 7.51 2.25
CA ILE A 36 -0.36 6.25 2.45
C ILE A 36 0.29 5.51 3.61
N ILE A 37 -0.50 5.09 4.60
CA ILE A 37 0.00 4.46 5.81
C ILE A 37 -0.79 3.19 6.07
N PHE A 38 -0.09 2.08 6.25
CA PHE A 38 -0.62 0.80 6.68
C PHE A 38 -0.19 0.55 8.12
N LEU A 39 -1.16 0.38 9.03
CA LEU A 39 -0.90 0.08 10.43
C LEU A 39 -1.46 -1.30 10.76
N GLN A 40 -0.64 -2.17 11.34
CA GLN A 40 -1.08 -3.48 11.84
C GLN A 40 -1.05 -3.55 13.37
N GLU A 41 -1.75 -4.54 13.92
CA GLU A 41 -1.86 -4.81 15.36
C GLU A 41 -2.27 -3.56 16.14
N THR A 42 -3.29 -2.85 15.66
CA THR A 42 -3.70 -1.58 16.28
C THR A 42 -4.37 -1.78 17.64
N HIS A 43 -5.07 -2.90 17.83
CA HIS A 43 -5.77 -3.30 19.07
C HIS A 43 -6.81 -2.29 19.57
N LEU A 44 -7.33 -1.45 18.67
CA LEU A 44 -8.25 -0.37 18.99
C LEU A 44 -9.71 -0.81 18.90
N SER A 45 -10.56 -0.14 19.66
CA SER A 45 -12.00 -0.24 19.50
C SER A 45 -12.50 0.60 18.31
N LYS A 46 -13.69 0.28 17.78
CA LYS A 46 -14.32 1.05 16.70
C LYS A 46 -14.42 2.56 17.00
N ALA A 47 -14.75 2.93 18.24
CA ALA A 47 -14.83 4.32 18.67
C ALA A 47 -13.46 5.04 18.65
N GLU A 48 -12.38 4.31 18.88
CA GLU A 48 -11.03 4.89 18.81
C GLU A 48 -10.51 5.01 17.39
N HIS A 49 -10.91 4.09 16.50
CA HIS A 49 -10.69 4.24 15.07
C HIS A 49 -11.34 5.51 14.53
N GLU A 50 -12.60 5.77 14.87
CA GLU A 50 -13.31 7.00 14.49
C GLU A 50 -12.60 8.28 14.97
N LYS A 51 -11.99 8.24 16.16
CA LYS A 51 -11.16 9.35 16.67
C LYS A 51 -9.86 9.54 15.88
N LEU A 52 -9.25 8.46 15.41
CA LEU A 52 -8.05 8.51 14.57
C LEU A 52 -8.32 9.15 13.20
N GLN A 53 -9.51 8.95 12.62
CA GLN A 53 -9.90 9.57 11.34
C GLN A 53 -9.85 11.10 11.43
N LYS A 54 -10.26 11.67 12.57
CA LYS A 54 -10.26 13.12 12.82
C LYS A 54 -8.85 13.72 12.93
N CYS A 55 -7.80 12.91 12.97
CA CYS A 55 -6.42 13.35 13.21
C CYS A 55 -5.62 13.72 11.93
N GLY A 56 -6.28 14.12 10.84
CA GLY A 56 -5.62 14.75 9.68
C GLY A 56 -5.44 13.86 8.43
N TYR A 57 -6.09 12.69 8.38
CA TYR A 57 -6.19 11.85 7.19
C TYR A 57 -7.66 11.80 6.78
N ARG A 58 -7.98 12.11 5.52
CA ARG A 58 -9.37 12.23 5.05
C ARG A 58 -10.05 10.87 4.95
N ASN A 59 -9.30 9.87 4.48
CA ASN A 59 -9.83 8.53 4.28
C ASN A 59 -9.07 7.57 5.18
N SER A 60 -9.83 6.82 5.97
CA SER A 60 -9.32 5.76 6.82
C SER A 60 -10.19 4.53 6.62
N TYR A 61 -9.55 3.40 6.40
CA TYR A 61 -10.21 2.12 6.20
C TYR A 61 -9.65 1.14 7.21
N ASP A 62 -10.53 0.43 7.90
CA ASP A 62 -10.11 -0.46 8.96
C ASP A 62 -10.79 -1.82 8.90
N SER A 63 -10.15 -2.76 9.56
CA SER A 63 -10.66 -4.10 9.79
C SER A 63 -10.34 -4.44 11.24
N LEU A 64 -11.36 -4.87 11.97
CA LEU A 64 -11.37 -5.00 13.41
C LEU A 64 -11.83 -6.40 13.81
N ASP A 65 -11.15 -7.00 14.79
CA ASP A 65 -11.66 -8.20 15.46
C ASP A 65 -12.81 -7.84 16.41
N LYS A 66 -14.04 -8.19 16.00
CA LYS A 66 -15.26 -7.92 16.76
C LYS A 66 -15.34 -8.66 18.10
N GLN A 67 -14.56 -9.72 18.29
CA GLN A 67 -14.66 -10.58 19.48
C GLN A 67 -13.66 -10.23 20.59
N GLY A 68 -12.67 -9.38 20.34
CA GLY A 68 -11.71 -9.07 21.41
C GLY A 68 -10.69 -7.96 21.16
N ASN A 69 -10.82 -7.17 20.08
CA ASN A 69 -9.83 -6.15 19.70
C ASN A 69 -8.38 -6.68 19.68
N ARG A 70 -8.18 -7.99 19.51
CA ARG A 70 -6.84 -8.61 19.56
C ARG A 70 -6.06 -8.35 18.28
N ARG A 71 -6.77 -8.01 17.21
CA ARG A 71 -6.24 -7.78 15.87
C ARG A 71 -6.95 -6.59 15.25
N GLY A 72 -6.21 -5.81 14.49
CA GLY A 72 -6.79 -4.72 13.72
C GLY A 72 -5.79 -4.09 12.77
N VAL A 73 -6.23 -3.85 11.54
CA VAL A 73 -5.46 -3.21 10.48
C VAL A 73 -6.13 -1.90 10.08
N ILE A 74 -5.33 -0.86 9.83
CA ILE A 74 -5.79 0.45 9.36
C ILE A 74 -5.00 0.85 8.12
N ILE A 75 -5.70 1.39 7.12
CA ILE A 75 -5.13 2.14 6.02
C ILE A 75 -5.53 3.59 6.19
N LEU A 76 -4.55 4.50 6.30
CA LEU A 76 -4.76 5.94 6.28
C LEU A 76 -4.27 6.52 4.95
N ILE A 77 -5.10 7.29 4.29
CA ILE A 77 -4.78 7.97 3.04
C ILE A 77 -4.91 9.48 3.23
N SER A 78 -3.83 10.19 2.91
CA SER A 78 -3.77 11.64 3.00
C SER A 78 -4.74 12.31 2.04
N ILE A 79 -5.27 13.47 2.45
CA ILE A 79 -6.18 14.30 1.63
C ILE A 79 -5.53 14.75 0.31
N LEU A 80 -4.20 14.78 0.25
CA LEU A 80 -3.44 15.15 -0.95
C LEU A 80 -3.43 14.05 -2.01
N THR A 81 -3.74 12.81 -1.63
CA THR A 81 -3.79 11.67 -2.56
C THR A 81 -5.17 11.62 -3.21
N LYS A 82 -5.26 11.97 -4.49
CA LYS A 82 -6.51 11.92 -5.28
C LYS A 82 -6.87 10.47 -5.67
N LEU A 83 -7.22 9.65 -4.68
CA LEU A 83 -7.73 8.30 -4.88
C LEU A 83 -9.25 8.33 -4.78
N LEU A 84 -9.95 7.99 -5.86
CA LEU A 84 -11.41 7.84 -5.86
C LEU A 84 -11.71 6.47 -5.25
N TYR A 85 -12.30 6.48 -4.07
CA TYR A 85 -12.74 5.26 -3.40
C TYR A 85 -13.88 4.59 -4.20
N GLU A 86 -13.78 3.28 -4.40
CA GLU A 86 -14.85 2.50 -5.03
C GLU A 86 -15.48 1.51 -4.07
N LYS A 87 -14.66 0.70 -3.39
CA LYS A 87 -15.14 -0.38 -2.54
C LYS A 87 -14.12 -0.74 -1.48
N GLU A 88 -14.60 -1.03 -0.27
CA GLU A 88 -13.82 -1.68 0.77
C GLU A 88 -14.26 -3.12 0.96
N ILE A 89 -13.31 -3.97 1.33
CA ILE A 89 -13.53 -5.33 1.78
C ILE A 89 -12.81 -5.46 3.12
N GLN A 90 -13.56 -5.69 4.18
CA GLN A 90 -13.05 -5.81 5.53
C GLN A 90 -13.15 -7.27 5.98
N ASP A 91 -12.08 -7.77 6.58
CA ASP A 91 -12.09 -9.06 7.25
C ASP A 91 -12.83 -9.00 8.60
N LYS A 92 -13.57 -10.04 8.96
CA LYS A 92 -14.34 -10.07 10.22
C LYS A 92 -13.46 -10.25 11.46
N GLU A 93 -12.25 -10.79 11.28
CA GLU A 93 -11.30 -11.05 12.36
C GLU A 93 -10.17 -10.00 12.43
N GLY A 94 -10.30 -8.87 11.72
CA GLY A 94 -9.32 -7.79 11.79
C GLY A 94 -7.99 -8.07 11.10
N ARG A 95 -7.90 -9.08 10.21
CA ARG A 95 -6.62 -9.51 9.60
C ARG A 95 -6.21 -8.68 8.38
N TYR A 96 -7.19 -8.23 7.60
CA TYR A 96 -6.93 -7.43 6.41
C TYR A 96 -8.09 -6.48 6.10
N VAL A 97 -7.75 -5.39 5.42
CA VAL A 97 -8.68 -4.48 4.75
C VAL A 97 -8.17 -4.24 3.34
N ILE A 98 -9.05 -4.38 2.36
CA ILE A 98 -8.74 -4.14 0.96
C ILE A 98 -9.56 -2.95 0.51
N VAL A 99 -8.88 -1.92 0.02
CA VAL A 99 -9.51 -0.73 -0.54
C VAL A 99 -9.30 -0.78 -2.04
N LYS A 100 -10.39 -0.90 -2.78
CA LYS A 100 -10.44 -0.69 -4.22
C LYS A 100 -10.76 0.77 -4.46
N GLY A 101 -9.97 1.39 -5.32
CA GLY A 101 -10.21 2.74 -5.75
C GLY A 101 -9.62 2.99 -7.12
N ASN A 102 -10.26 3.88 -7.87
CA ASN A 102 -9.76 4.36 -9.13
C ASN A 102 -8.94 5.64 -8.90
N GLY A 103 -7.70 5.60 -9.33
CA GLY A 103 -6.76 6.70 -9.15
C GLY A 103 -6.53 7.45 -10.44
N VAL A 104 -6.44 8.78 -10.37
CA VAL A 104 -5.87 9.57 -11.47
C VAL A 104 -4.38 9.77 -11.20
N GLY A 105 -3.54 8.98 -11.88
CA GLY A 105 -2.09 9.19 -11.90
C GLY A 105 -1.23 7.93 -11.74
N ASN A 106 0.03 8.03 -12.18
CA ASN A 106 0.96 6.90 -12.37
C ASN A 106 1.35 6.20 -11.05
N HIS A 107 1.20 6.87 -9.91
CA HIS A 107 1.55 6.31 -8.60
C HIS A 107 0.58 5.24 -8.10
N ILE A 108 -0.72 5.37 -8.41
CA ILE A 108 -1.74 4.41 -7.96
C ILE A 108 -1.67 3.12 -8.78
N TYR A 109 -1.31 3.23 -10.07
CA TYR A 109 -1.04 2.07 -10.92
C TYR A 109 0.15 1.26 -10.42
N LEU A 110 1.25 1.93 -10.04
CA LEU A 110 2.41 1.26 -9.46
C LEU A 110 2.07 0.52 -8.14
N VAL A 111 1.29 1.15 -7.25
CA VAL A 111 0.82 0.50 -6.02
C VAL A 111 -0.06 -0.72 -6.35
N HIS A 112 -0.93 -0.62 -7.35
CA HIS A 112 -1.75 -1.74 -7.81
C HIS A 112 -0.88 -2.90 -8.33
N ILE A 113 0.09 -2.62 -9.20
CA ILE A 113 1.05 -3.62 -9.69
C ILE A 113 1.79 -4.27 -8.53
N LEU A 114 2.32 -3.47 -7.61
CA LEU A 114 3.08 -3.98 -6.47
C LEU A 114 2.18 -4.88 -5.62
N LEU A 115 0.92 -4.51 -5.37
CA LEU A 115 -0.04 -5.36 -4.65
C LEU A 115 -0.38 -6.66 -5.40
N VAL A 116 -0.49 -6.62 -6.72
CA VAL A 116 -0.66 -7.83 -7.55
C VAL A 116 0.58 -8.72 -7.48
N ALA A 117 1.78 -8.13 -7.49
CA ALA A 117 3.04 -8.83 -7.26
C ALA A 117 3.09 -9.46 -5.88
N CYS A 118 2.76 -8.72 -4.80
CA CYS A 118 2.63 -9.25 -3.45
C CYS A 118 1.72 -10.48 -3.43
N LYS A 119 0.54 -10.38 -4.03
CA LYS A 119 -0.43 -11.47 -4.07
C LYS A 119 0.15 -12.70 -4.78
N LYS A 120 0.75 -12.53 -5.97
CA LYS A 120 1.37 -13.65 -6.71
C LYS A 120 2.54 -14.27 -5.95
N VAL A 121 3.35 -13.47 -5.26
CA VAL A 121 4.46 -13.95 -4.44
C VAL A 121 3.93 -14.77 -3.25
N LEU A 122 2.92 -14.25 -2.53
CA LEU A 122 2.31 -14.93 -1.39
C LEU A 122 1.64 -16.24 -1.83
N THR A 123 0.94 -16.27 -2.97
CA THR A 123 0.34 -17.50 -3.49
C THR A 123 1.40 -18.53 -3.90
N ARG A 124 2.53 -18.09 -4.49
CA ARG A 124 3.64 -18.98 -4.88
C ARG A 124 4.43 -19.54 -3.70
N ASN A 125 4.43 -18.84 -2.57
CA ASN A 125 5.15 -19.23 -1.36
C ASN A 125 4.20 -19.67 -0.22
N TRP A 126 2.91 -19.90 -0.51
CA TRP A 126 1.87 -20.18 0.49
C TRP A 126 2.13 -21.46 1.32
N LEU A 127 2.90 -22.40 0.77
CA LEU A 127 3.28 -23.66 1.43
C LEU A 127 4.74 -23.67 1.94
N LYS A 128 5.46 -22.55 1.81
CA LYS A 128 6.85 -22.44 2.26
C LYS A 128 6.91 -21.83 3.65
N THR A 129 7.79 -22.37 4.48
CA THR A 129 8.03 -21.93 5.86
C THR A 129 8.69 -20.55 5.95
N GLU A 130 9.37 -20.11 4.89
CA GLU A 130 10.11 -18.86 4.87
C GLU A 130 9.33 -17.72 4.20
N PRO A 131 9.36 -16.50 4.77
CA PRO A 131 8.72 -15.34 4.18
C PRO A 131 9.38 -14.99 2.83
N PRO A 132 8.61 -14.47 1.88
CA PRO A 132 9.15 -14.17 0.56
C PRO A 132 10.16 -13.01 0.58
N THR A 133 11.28 -13.18 -0.13
CA THR A 133 12.39 -12.23 -0.16
C THR A 133 12.16 -11.08 -1.14
N LYS A 134 12.84 -9.95 -0.93
CA LYS A 134 12.77 -8.76 -1.82
C LYS A 134 13.02 -9.13 -3.28
N ASP A 135 13.99 -10.01 -3.55
CA ASP A 135 14.35 -10.38 -4.93
C ASP A 135 13.24 -11.18 -5.60
N GLN A 136 12.58 -12.09 -4.87
CA GLN A 136 11.41 -12.81 -5.40
C GLN A 136 10.28 -11.86 -5.82
N TRP A 137 10.10 -10.76 -5.08
CA TRP A 137 9.12 -9.73 -5.41
C TRP A 137 9.52 -8.95 -6.65
N ILE A 138 10.80 -8.59 -6.77
CA ILE A 138 11.35 -7.89 -7.93
C ILE A 138 11.19 -8.75 -9.18
N THR A 139 11.57 -10.03 -9.14
CA THR A 139 11.45 -10.96 -10.28
C THR A 139 10.01 -11.10 -10.75
N ILE A 140 9.05 -11.21 -9.81
CA ILE A 140 7.64 -11.33 -10.16
C ILE A 140 7.10 -10.03 -10.77
N THR A 141 7.53 -8.88 -10.26
CA THR A 141 7.15 -7.57 -10.82
C THR A 141 7.75 -7.37 -12.21
N GLU A 142 9.00 -7.79 -12.42
CA GLU A 142 9.68 -7.73 -13.72
C GLU A 142 9.03 -8.66 -14.75
N GLY A 143 8.59 -9.84 -14.32
CA GLY A 143 7.79 -10.74 -15.15
C GLY A 143 6.45 -10.13 -15.57
N MET A 144 5.77 -9.38 -14.68
CA MET A 144 4.54 -8.66 -15.04
C MET A 144 4.81 -7.51 -16.01
N TYR A 145 5.87 -6.73 -15.76
CA TYR A 145 6.30 -5.67 -16.68
C TYR A 145 6.57 -6.23 -18.09
N THR A 146 7.28 -7.35 -18.19
CA THR A 146 7.62 -7.97 -19.48
C THR A 146 6.37 -8.45 -20.21
N MET A 147 5.44 -9.10 -19.52
CA MET A 147 4.19 -9.58 -20.12
C MET A 147 3.28 -8.43 -20.57
N GLU A 148 3.16 -7.36 -19.76
CA GLU A 148 2.41 -6.17 -20.17
C GLU A 148 3.09 -5.46 -21.34
N ASN A 149 4.42 -5.38 -21.38
CA ASN A 149 5.15 -4.81 -22.52
C ASN A 149 4.92 -5.59 -23.82
N ILE A 150 4.86 -6.92 -23.75
CA ILE A 150 4.50 -7.74 -24.92
C ILE A 150 3.04 -7.48 -25.32
N THR A 151 2.13 -7.41 -24.35
CA THR A 151 0.69 -7.19 -24.59
C THR A 151 0.41 -5.82 -25.20
N ASP A 152 1.02 -4.75 -24.66
CA ASP A 152 0.85 -3.38 -25.14
C ASP A 152 1.40 -3.21 -26.56
N LYS A 153 2.49 -3.90 -26.90
CA LYS A 153 3.04 -3.96 -28.28
C LYS A 153 2.09 -4.66 -29.24
N LEU A 154 1.50 -5.78 -28.83
CA LEU A 154 0.51 -6.50 -29.64
C LEU A 154 -0.78 -5.69 -29.84
N GLN A 155 -1.14 -4.85 -28.87
CA GLN A 155 -2.34 -4.00 -28.92
C GLN A 155 -2.09 -2.60 -29.49
N LEU A 156 -0.85 -2.26 -29.89
CA LEU A 156 -0.45 -0.94 -30.39
C LEU A 156 -0.77 0.22 -29.41
N GLN A 157 -0.68 -0.04 -28.09
CA GLN A 157 -1.01 0.92 -27.02
C GLN A 157 0.23 1.46 -26.28
N GLU A 158 1.36 1.59 -26.97
CA GLU A 158 2.66 1.94 -26.37
C GLU A 158 2.64 3.28 -25.60
N ALA A 159 1.86 4.27 -26.03
CA ALA A 159 1.74 5.56 -25.34
C ALA A 159 1.14 5.45 -23.92
N GLN A 160 0.33 4.43 -23.65
CA GLN A 160 -0.25 4.21 -22.31
C GLN A 160 0.76 3.57 -21.35
N LYS A 161 1.72 2.81 -21.88
CA LYS A 161 2.76 2.11 -21.12
C LYS A 161 3.67 3.09 -20.38
N ASP A 162 4.16 4.11 -21.07
CA ASP A 162 5.07 5.10 -20.47
C ASP A 162 4.40 5.85 -19.32
N LYS A 163 3.09 6.02 -19.39
CA LYS A 163 2.31 6.55 -18.28
C LYS A 163 2.19 5.56 -17.12
N LYS A 164 2.00 4.27 -17.41
CA LYS A 164 1.78 3.21 -16.41
C LYS A 164 3.06 2.82 -15.65
N TRP A 165 4.16 2.59 -16.36
CA TRP A 165 5.37 1.97 -15.81
C TRP A 165 6.55 2.91 -15.61
N ASN A 166 6.42 4.23 -15.87
CA ASN A 166 7.56 5.17 -15.81
C ASN A 166 8.42 5.04 -14.54
N LYS A 167 7.79 4.89 -13.37
CA LYS A 167 8.52 4.77 -12.10
C LYS A 167 9.29 3.47 -11.95
N TRP A 168 8.76 2.37 -12.50
CA TRP A 168 9.46 1.09 -12.49
C TRP A 168 10.63 1.11 -13.47
N THR A 169 10.45 1.72 -14.64
CA THR A 169 11.55 1.97 -15.57
C THR A 169 12.62 2.88 -14.96
N ASP A 170 12.24 3.94 -14.24
CA ASP A 170 13.19 4.82 -13.52
C ASP A 170 13.97 4.02 -12.45
N TYR A 171 13.27 3.20 -11.65
CA TYR A 171 13.88 2.32 -10.65
C TYR A 171 14.89 1.35 -11.29
N ARG A 172 14.54 0.76 -12.44
CA ARG A 172 15.44 -0.12 -13.20
C ARG A 172 16.65 0.63 -13.74
N THR A 173 16.49 1.84 -14.26
CA THR A 173 17.60 2.62 -14.81
C THR A 173 18.57 3.09 -13.73
N GLN A 174 18.07 3.32 -12.50
CA GLN A 174 18.90 3.70 -11.35
C GLN A 174 19.66 2.50 -10.76
N ASN A 175 19.04 1.32 -10.71
CA ASN A 175 19.64 0.12 -10.12
C ASN A 175 20.33 -0.82 -11.13
N GLY A 176 20.15 -0.59 -12.44
CA GLY A 176 20.78 -1.35 -13.53
C GLY A 176 22.07 -0.72 -14.07
N ARG A 177 22.64 0.27 -13.36
CA ARG A 177 23.96 0.88 -13.67
C ARG A 177 25.11 0.28 -12.84
N THR A 178 24.84 -0.76 -12.07
CA THR A 178 25.86 -1.58 -11.40
C THR A 178 25.74 -2.99 -11.92
N GLU A 179 26.28 -3.21 -13.11
CA GLU A 179 26.90 -4.44 -13.61
C GLU A 179 27.61 -4.11 -14.93
#